data_AF-A0A9N8E8A8-F1
#
_entry.id   AF-A0A9N8E8A8-F1
#
_cell.length_a   1.000
_cell.length_b   1.000
_cell.length_c   1.000
_cell.angle_alpha   90.00
_cell.angle_beta   90.00
_cell.angle_gamma   90.00
#
_symmetry.space_group_name_H-M   'P 1'
#
loop_
_entity.id
_entity.type
_entity.pdbx_description
1 polymer ?
#
loop_
_entity_poly.entity_id
_entity_poly.type
_entity_poly.pdbx_seq_one_letter_code
_entity_poly.pdbx_strand_id
1 'polypeptide(L)' 'MMQMGPGGPPVMVLNAKTQRQTGRAAQLGNIAAARAVANIIRTTLGPRSMLKMLLDPMGGIVLTNDGSFLY' A
#
# COMPACT_ATOMS: atom_id res chain seq x y z
N MET A 1 37.20 17.95 -31.14
CA MET A 1 37.11 18.96 -30.07
C MET A 1 35.67 18.99 -29.57
N MET A 2 35.47 18.84 -28.27
CA MET A 2 34.17 18.81 -27.58
C MET A 2 33.59 20.22 -27.47
N GLN A 3 32.27 20.37 -27.57
CA GLN A 3 31.57 21.52 -26.99
C GLN A 3 30.35 21.03 -26.20
N MET A 4 30.53 21.00 -24.88
CA MET A 4 29.54 20.71 -23.84
C MET A 4 28.72 21.98 -23.59
N GLY A 5 27.41 21.97 -23.89
CA GLY A 5 26.48 23.04 -23.53
C GLY A 5 26.06 22.95 -22.06
N PRO A 6 25.72 24.06 -21.39
CA PRO A 6 25.66 24.17 -19.94
C PRO A 6 24.52 23.31 -19.38
N GLY A 7 24.87 22.44 -18.43
CA GLY A 7 23.91 21.70 -17.63
C GLY A 7 23.04 22.66 -16.83
N GLY A 8 21.79 22.84 -17.28
CA GLY A 8 20.76 23.48 -16.47
C GLY A 8 20.55 22.68 -15.18
N PRO A 9 20.26 23.35 -14.04
CA PRO A 9 20.01 22.66 -12.78
C PRO A 9 18.89 21.62 -12.98
N PRO A 10 18.99 20.43 -12.36
CA PRO A 10 18.04 19.35 -12.60
C PRO A 10 16.63 19.80 -12.28
N VAL A 11 15.79 19.93 -13.30
CA VAL A 11 14.37 20.25 -13.15
C VAL A 11 13.69 19.02 -12.60
N MET A 12 13.28 19.07 -11.33
CA MET A 12 12.54 17.98 -10.72
C MET A 12 11.12 17.95 -11.29
N VAL A 13 10.89 17.09 -12.29
CA VAL A 13 9.56 16.87 -12.88
C VAL A 13 8.73 16.05 -11.90
N LEU A 14 8.11 16.72 -10.93
CA LEU A 14 7.08 16.13 -10.09
C LEU A 14 5.72 16.39 -10.75
N ASN A 15 4.93 15.34 -10.94
CA ASN A 15 3.54 15.48 -11.33
C ASN A 15 2.83 16.40 -10.31
N ALA A 16 2.08 17.40 -10.77
CA ALA A 16 1.35 18.33 -9.90
C ALA A 16 0.39 17.64 -8.91
N LYS A 17 0.04 16.37 -9.15
CA LYS A 17 -0.79 15.54 -8.27
C LYS A 17 0.00 14.64 -7.30
N THR A 18 1.33 14.70 -7.30
CA THR A 18 2.14 13.88 -6.40
C THR A 18 1.97 14.34 -4.95
N GLN A 19 1.41 13.46 -4.11
CA GLN A 19 1.46 13.63 -2.67
C GLN A 19 2.70 12.93 -2.13
N ARG A 20 3.52 13.66 -1.37
CA ARG A 20 4.71 13.12 -0.72
C ARG A 20 4.61 13.34 0.79
N GLN A 21 4.54 12.25 1.54
CA GLN A 21 4.68 12.28 2.99
C GLN A 21 6.11 11.89 3.35
N THR A 22 6.75 12.60 4.27
CA THR A 22 8.14 12.35 4.68
C THR A 22 8.28 12.28 6.20
N GLY A 23 9.40 11.72 6.65
CA GLY A 23 9.76 11.69 8.07
C GLY A 23 8.75 10.95 8.94
N ARG A 24 8.48 11.51 10.12
CA ARG A 24 7.66 10.86 11.16
C ARG A 24 6.21 10.61 10.72
N ALA A 25 5.63 11.52 9.93
CA ALA A 25 4.27 11.38 9.43
C ALA A 25 4.14 10.14 8.53
N ALA A 26 5.09 9.92 7.61
CA ALA A 26 5.13 8.74 6.76
C ALA A 26 5.31 7.45 7.57
N GLN A 27 6.16 7.46 8.60
CA GLN A 27 6.34 6.30 9.48
C GLN A 27 5.04 5.92 10.20
N LEU A 28 4.34 6.90 10.77
CA LEU A 28 3.07 6.66 11.46
C LEU A 28 1.98 6.18 10.50
N GLY A 29 1.92 6.76 9.29
CA GLY A 29 1.02 6.29 8.22
C GLY A 29 1.26 4.83 7.87
N ASN A 30 2.52 4.44 7.68
CA ASN A 30 2.89 3.06 7.36
C ASN A 30 2.53 2.08 8.50
N ILE A 31 2.76 2.47 9.76
CA ILE A 31 2.40 1.63 10.92
C ILE A 31 0.88 1.47 11.01
N ALA A 32 0.12 2.54 10.80
CA ALA A 32 -1.34 2.50 10.84
C ALA A 32 -1.89 1.59 9.73
N ALA A 33 -1.37 1.72 8.50
CA ALA A 33 -1.74 0.87 7.38
C ALA A 33 -1.44 -0.61 7.67
N ALA A 34 -0.23 -0.93 8.13
CA ALA A 34 0.15 -2.30 8.49
C ALA A 34 -0.72 -2.87 9.61
N ARG A 35 -1.06 -2.07 10.62
CA ARG A 35 -1.97 -2.48 11.71
C ARG A 35 -3.38 -2.76 11.19
N ALA A 36 -3.88 -1.96 10.25
CA ALA A 36 -5.20 -2.17 9.66
C ALA A 36 -5.25 -3.53 8.94
N VAL A 37 -4.25 -3.83 8.11
CA VAL A 37 -4.12 -5.12 7.41
C VAL A 37 -4.00 -6.28 8.42
N ALA A 38 -3.14 -6.14 9.43
CA ALA A 38 -2.98 -7.15 10.47
C ALA A 38 -4.28 -7.45 11.23
N ASN A 39 -5.10 -6.43 11.50
CA ASN A 39 -6.39 -6.60 12.17
C ASN A 39 -7.39 -7.43 11.33
N ILE A 40 -7.34 -7.33 10.01
CA ILE A 40 -8.23 -8.07 9.09
C ILE A 40 -7.88 -9.56 9.11
N ILE A 41 -6.60 -9.90 9.00
CA ILE A 41 -6.13 -11.29 8.93
C ILE A 41 -6.03 -11.98 10.30
N ARG A 42 -5.92 -11.23 11.41
CA ARG A 42 -5.70 -11.82 12.76
C ARG A 42 -6.69 -12.94 13.10
N THR A 43 -7.95 -12.80 12.70
CA THR A 43 -8.99 -13.77 13.03
C THR A 43 -8.98 -15.03 12.16
N THR A 44 -8.15 -15.06 11.12
CA THR A 44 -8.02 -16.22 10.23
C THR A 44 -6.87 -17.14 10.63
N LEU A 45 -6.15 -16.81 11.72
CA LEU A 45 -5.05 -17.59 12.26
C LEU A 45 -5.54 -18.63 13.27
N GLY A 46 -5.01 -19.86 13.18
CA GLY A 46 -5.26 -20.95 14.12
C GLY A 46 -6.38 -21.91 13.71
N PRO A 47 -6.58 -22.99 14.49
CA PRO A 47 -7.51 -24.08 14.15
C PRO A 47 -8.99 -23.70 14.24
N ARG A 48 -9.30 -22.51 14.80
CA ARG A 48 -10.64 -21.90 14.83
C ARG A 48 -10.64 -20.60 14.02
N SER A 49 -10.03 -20.64 12.83
CA SER A 49 -10.01 -19.51 11.91
C SER A 49 -11.43 -19.13 11.49
N MET A 50 -11.68 -17.83 11.40
CA MET A 50 -12.93 -17.31 10.86
C MET A 50 -12.81 -17.17 9.33
N LEU A 51 -13.83 -17.65 8.62
CA LEU A 51 -14.00 -17.34 7.21
C LEU A 51 -14.32 -15.86 7.02
N LYS A 52 -13.73 -15.26 5.99
CA LYS A 52 -14.03 -13.91 5.52
C LYS A 52 -14.83 -13.99 4.23
N MET A 53 -15.86 -13.16 4.15
CA MET A 53 -16.59 -12.90 2.91
C MET A 53 -16.07 -11.62 2.30
N LEU A 54 -15.51 -11.72 1.10
CA LEU A 54 -15.06 -10.61 0.29
C LEU A 54 -16.06 -10.37 -0.83
N LEU A 55 -16.43 -9.11 -1.01
CA LEU A 55 -17.29 -8.64 -2.09
C LEU A 55 -16.45 -7.76 -3.02
N ASP A 56 -16.35 -8.17 -4.27
CA ASP A 56 -15.76 -7.34 -5.32
C ASP A 56 -16.77 -6.27 -5.78
N PRO A 57 -16.34 -5.05 -6.15
CA PRO A 57 -17.18 -4.03 -6.78
C PRO A 57 -18.14 -4.50 -7.88
N MET A 58 -17.84 -5.57 -8.63
CA MET A 58 -18.72 -6.13 -9.66
C MET A 58 -19.77 -7.11 -9.12
N GLY A 59 -19.84 -7.32 -7.81
CA GLY A 59 -20.79 -8.21 -7.15
C GLY A 59 -20.30 -9.65 -6.96
N GLY A 60 -19.04 -9.94 -7.27
CA GLY A 60 -18.42 -11.24 -7.02
C GLY A 60 -18.21 -11.50 -5.53
N ILE A 61 -18.53 -12.71 -5.07
CA ILE A 61 -18.39 -13.11 -3.65
C ILE A 61 -17.34 -14.20 -3.54
N VAL A 62 -16.34 -13.98 -2.68
CA VAL A 62 -15.31 -14.97 -2.33
C VAL A 62 -15.34 -15.22 -0.83
N LEU A 63 -15.33 -16.50 -0.44
CA LEU A 63 -15.23 -16.94 0.95
C LEU A 63 -13.88 -17.59 1.18
N THR A 64 -13.05 -17.03 2.07
CA THR A 64 -11.74 -17.61 2.38
C THR A 64 -11.26 -17.24 3.78
N ASN A 65 -10.44 -18.11 4.37
CA ASN A 65 -9.67 -17.84 5.58
C ASN A 65 -8.15 -17.84 5.31
N ASP A 66 -7.72 -17.92 4.05
CA ASP A 66 -6.31 -17.80 3.71
C ASP A 66 -5.86 -16.34 3.89
N GLY A 67 -4.96 -16.13 4.84
CA GLY A 67 -4.39 -14.82 5.11
C GLY A 67 -3.66 -14.23 3.90
N SER A 68 -3.02 -15.06 3.07
CA SER A 68 -2.27 -14.58 1.90
C SER A 68 -3.12 -13.98 0.82
N PHE A 69 -4.39 -14.37 0.76
CA PHE A 69 -5.36 -13.79 -0.15
C PHE A 69 -5.96 -12.48 0.39
N LEU A 70 -5.86 -12.24 1.70
CA LEU A 70 -6.57 -11.17 2.41
C LEU A 70 -5.70 -9.94 2.73
N TYR A 71 -4.36 -10.02 2.62
CA TYR A 71 -3.44 -8.93 2.95
C TYR A 71 -2.91 -8.18 1.72
#